data_AF-A0A2E7H4H3-F1
#
_entry.id   AF-A0A2E7H4H3-F1
#
_cell.length_a   1.000
_cell.length_b   1.000
_cell.length_c   1.000
_cell.angle_alpha   90.00
_cell.angle_beta   90.00
_cell.angle_gamma   90.00
#
_symmetry.space_group_name_H-M   'P 1'
#
loop_
_entity.id
_entity.type
_entity.pdbx_description
1 polymer ?
#
loop_
_entity_poly.entity_id
_entity_poly.type
_entity_poly.pdbx_seq_one_letter_code
_entity_poly.pdbx_strand_id
1 'polypeptide(L)'
;MEDTRSEGYPFVFVDWVDSCEPVPNSDITAYELPEPQRIFQAGFLVADAEDHVTIAGAIKPQLETYDYVITIPRVAVVAIRYLQPADDKEIVG
;
A
#
# COMPACT_ATOMS: atom_id res chain seq x y z
N MET A 1 3.45 16.30 -23.32
CA MET A 1 4.02 15.49 -22.24
C MET A 1 2.90 15.40 -21.21
N GLU A 2 2.15 14.31 -21.24
CA GLU A 2 1.00 14.13 -20.35
C GLU A 2 1.50 14.10 -18.91
N ASP A 3 0.84 14.92 -18.10
CA ASP A 3 1.05 15.05 -16.69
C ASP A 3 0.75 13.71 -16.02
N THR A 4 1.80 12.97 -15.64
CA THR A 4 1.68 11.67 -14.95
C THR A 4 1.22 11.82 -13.50
N ARG A 5 0.72 13.00 -13.10
CA ARG A 5 -0.12 13.19 -11.92
C ARG A 5 -1.43 12.42 -12.14
N SER A 6 -1.37 11.11 -11.99
CA SER A 6 -2.53 10.23 -11.96
C SER A 6 -3.48 10.70 -10.86
N GLU A 7 -4.51 11.44 -11.26
CA GLU A 7 -5.79 11.62 -10.56
C GLU A 7 -5.71 11.96 -9.05
N GLY A 8 -4.85 12.90 -8.65
CA GLY A 8 -4.95 13.57 -7.34
C GLY A 8 -4.65 12.73 -6.09
N TYR A 9 -4.32 11.45 -6.22
CA TYR A 9 -3.94 10.61 -5.07
C TYR A 9 -2.44 10.73 -4.77
N PRO A 10 -2.03 11.01 -3.52
CA PRO A 10 -0.63 11.06 -3.15
C PRO A 10 0.06 9.71 -3.31
N PHE A 11 1.25 9.69 -3.90
CA PHE A 11 2.11 8.50 -3.90
C PHE A 11 2.80 8.39 -2.54
N VAL A 12 2.73 7.22 -1.91
CA VAL A 12 3.24 6.98 -0.57
C VAL A 12 4.01 5.67 -0.48
N PHE A 13 4.90 5.61 0.50
CA PHE A 13 5.50 4.40 1.02
C PHE A 13 4.89 4.10 2.39
N VAL A 14 4.25 2.94 2.54
CA VAL A 14 3.67 2.45 3.79
C VAL A 14 4.49 1.31 4.36
N ASP A 15 4.71 1.36 5.67
CA ASP A 15 5.31 0.33 6.50
C ASP A 15 4.24 -0.12 7.50
N TRP A 16 3.93 -1.41 7.51
CA TRP A 16 2.87 -1.96 8.36
C TRP A 16 3.18 -3.39 8.78
N VAL A 17 2.52 -3.83 9.85
CA VAL A 17 2.64 -5.21 10.35
C VAL A 17 1.38 -5.99 9.97
N ASP A 18 1.56 -7.00 9.12
CA ASP A 18 0.52 -7.99 8.85
C ASP A 18 0.54 -9.03 9.96
N SER A 19 -0.49 -9.02 10.81
CA SER A 19 -0.62 -9.96 11.91
C SER A 19 -0.95 -11.39 11.45
N CYS A 20 -1.18 -11.61 10.15
CA CYS A 20 -1.52 -12.91 9.56
C CYS A 20 -2.58 -13.67 10.36
N GLU A 21 -3.65 -12.97 10.77
CA GLU A 21 -4.68 -13.59 11.58
C GLU A 21 -5.41 -14.68 10.79
N PRO A 22 -5.51 -15.90 11.32
CA PRO A 22 -6.23 -16.98 10.65
C PRO A 22 -7.71 -16.61 10.54
N VAL A 23 -8.25 -16.69 9.33
CA VAL A 23 -9.70 -16.64 9.13
C VAL A 23 -10.36 -17.88 9.77
N PRO A 24 -11.63 -17.83 10.22
CA PRO A 24 -12.30 -18.95 10.88
C PRO A 24 -12.36 -20.28 10.11
N ASN A 25 -12.01 -20.29 8.81
CA ASN A 25 -11.98 -21.47 7.93
C ASN A 25 -10.57 -21.95 7.56
N SER A 26 -9.54 -21.53 8.29
CA SER A 26 -8.18 -21.97 8.02
C SER A 26 -7.87 -23.24 8.83
N ASP A 27 -7.55 -24.36 8.15
CA ASP A 27 -7.13 -25.63 8.77
C ASP A 27 -5.69 -25.57 9.34
N ILE A 28 -5.25 -24.42 9.83
CA ILE A 28 -3.92 -24.18 10.40
C ILE A 28 -4.01 -24.13 11.92
N THR A 29 -3.15 -24.89 12.56
CA THR A 29 -2.96 -24.88 14.00
C THR A 29 -2.17 -23.65 14.43
N ALA A 30 -2.26 -23.26 15.71
CA ALA A 30 -1.63 -22.04 16.21
C ALA A 30 -0.09 -21.98 16.02
N TYR A 31 0.59 -23.13 15.95
CA TYR A 31 2.04 -23.18 15.70
C TYR A 31 2.40 -23.04 14.20
N GLU A 32 1.42 -23.17 13.31
CA GLU A 32 1.55 -22.96 11.87
C GLU A 32 1.23 -21.52 11.47
N LEU A 33 0.75 -20.71 12.42
CA LEU A 33 0.54 -19.29 12.18
C LEU A 33 1.90 -18.65 11.92
N PRO A 34 2.09 -18.02 10.75
CA PRO A 34 3.30 -17.27 10.51
C PRO A 34 3.39 -16.14 11.53
N GLU A 35 4.60 -15.85 11.98
CA GLU A 35 4.83 -14.67 12.82
C GLU A 35 4.37 -13.41 12.07
N PRO A 36 3.89 -12.37 12.78
CA PRO A 36 3.51 -11.12 12.16
C PRO A 36 4.62 -10.59 11.25
N GLN A 37 4.27 -10.31 10.00
CA GLN A 37 5.24 -9.90 8.98
C GLN A 37 5.26 -8.39 8.85
N ARG A 38 6.45 -7.80 8.85
CA ARG A 38 6.60 -6.38 8.52
C ARG A 38 6.65 -6.22 7.00
N ILE A 39 5.67 -5.52 6.46
CA ILE A 39 5.47 -5.33 5.02
C ILE A 39 5.76 -3.89 4.63
N PHE A 40 6.40 -3.73 3.49
CA PHE A 40 6.70 -2.45 2.86
C PHE A 40 6.01 -2.37 1.51
N GLN A 41 5.27 -1.30 1.26
CA GLN A 41 4.57 -1.11 -0.01
C GLN A 41 4.67 0.35 -0.46
N ALA A 42 4.98 0.55 -1.75
CA ALA A 42 4.79 1.82 -2.42
C ALA A 42 3.49 1.78 -3.23
N GLY A 43 2.71 2.86 -3.20
CA GLY A 43 1.43 2.92 -3.89
C GLY A 43 0.74 4.27 -3.74
N PHE A 44 -0.46 4.38 -4.27
CA PHE A 44 -1.29 5.57 -4.17
C PHE A 44 -2.21 5.48 -2.95
N LEU A 45 -2.21 6.52 -2.12
CA LEU A 45 -3.11 6.63 -0.96
C LEU A 45 -4.51 7.02 -1.44
N VAL A 46 -5.40 6.03 -1.54
CA VAL A 46 -6.77 6.20 -2.05
C VAL A 46 -7.73 6.64 -0.96
N ALA A 47 -7.51 6.19 0.28
CA ALA A 47 -8.31 6.62 1.44
C ALA A 47 -7.43 6.76 2.69
N ASP A 48 -7.70 7.80 3.47
CA ASP A 48 -7.10 8.04 4.78
C ASP A 48 -8.22 8.32 5.79
N ALA A 49 -8.58 7.30 6.57
CA ALA A 49 -9.61 7.34 7.60
C ALA A 49 -8.99 7.18 8.99
N GLU A 50 -9.80 7.43 10.02
CA GLU A 50 -9.36 7.33 11.42
C GLU A 50 -8.90 5.92 11.80
N ASP A 51 -9.58 4.90 11.28
CA ASP A 51 -9.38 3.50 11.63
C ASP A 51 -8.62 2.70 10.56
N HIS A 52 -8.46 3.22 9.35
CA HIS A 52 -7.78 2.53 8.26
C HIS A 52 -7.19 3.46 7.20
N VAL A 53 -6.28 2.91 6.39
CA VAL A 53 -5.81 3.52 5.15
C VAL A 53 -5.97 2.55 3.99
N THR A 54 -6.22 3.05 2.80
CA THR A 54 -6.33 2.21 1.59
C THR A 54 -5.26 2.61 0.58
N ILE A 55 -4.44 1.64 0.18
CA ILE A 55 -3.32 1.84 -0.74
C ILE A 55 -3.54 1.01 -2.00
N ALA A 56 -3.43 1.66 -3.16
CA ALA A 56 -3.41 0.99 -4.45
C ALA A 56 -1.98 0.85 -4.98
N GLY A 57 -1.55 -0.36 -5.31
CA GLY A 57 -0.20 -0.64 -5.81
C GLY A 57 0.04 -0.21 -7.27
N ALA A 58 -1.01 -0.18 -8.09
CA ALA A 58 -0.94 0.30 -9.46
C ALA A 58 -2.33 0.70 -9.96
N ILE A 59 -2.38 1.67 -10.88
CA ILE A 59 -3.59 2.11 -11.60
C ILE A 59 -3.58 1.47 -12.98
N LYS A 60 -4.71 0.96 -13.44
CA LYS A 60 -4.92 0.55 -14.84
C LYS A 60 -5.51 1.73 -15.61
N PRO A 61 -4.73 2.46 -16.41
CA PRO A 61 -5.20 3.71 -17.05
C PRO A 61 -6.42 3.52 -17.95
N GLN A 62 -6.60 2.32 -18.51
CA GLN A 62 -7.69 2.03 -19.44
C GLN A 62 -8.96 1.48 -18.76
N LEU A 63 -8.91 1.16 -17.47
CA LEU A 63 -9.98 0.44 -16.79
C LEU A 63 -10.52 1.16 -15.55
N GLU A 64 -10.04 2.36 -15.20
CA GLU A 64 -10.41 3.10 -13.97
C GLU A 64 -10.39 2.21 -12.70
N THR A 65 -9.54 1.18 -12.70
CA THR A 65 -9.43 0.17 -11.64
C THR A 65 -7.98 0.03 -11.23
N TYR A 66 -7.78 -0.49 -10.03
CA TYR A 66 -6.45 -0.71 -9.47
C TYR A 66 -6.08 -2.20 -9.55
N ASP A 67 -4.82 -2.50 -9.83
CA ASP A 67 -4.37 -3.89 -9.98
C ASP A 67 -4.27 -4.63 -8.64
N TYR A 68 -3.93 -3.89 -7.57
CA TYR A 68 -3.86 -4.39 -6.20
C TYR A 68 -4.26 -3.27 -5.25
N VAL A 69 -5.31 -3.48 -4.44
CA VAL A 69 -5.76 -2.55 -3.40
C VAL A 69 -5.75 -3.27 -2.07
N ILE A 70 -5.17 -2.63 -1.07
CA ILE A 70 -5.17 -3.13 0.30
C ILE A 70 -5.71 -2.05 1.24
N THR A 71 -6.57 -2.46 2.17
CA THR A 71 -7.02 -1.64 3.28
C THR A 71 -6.33 -2.13 4.55
N ILE A 72 -5.55 -1.26 5.17
CA ILE A 72 -4.70 -1.56 6.32
C ILE A 72 -5.30 -0.86 7.54
N PRO A 73 -5.63 -1.59 8.63
CA PRO A 73 -6.04 -0.97 9.87
C PRO A 73 -4.97 -0.01 10.40
N ARG A 74 -5.35 1.18 10.88
CA ARG A 74 -4.41 2.19 11.39
C ARG A 74 -3.53 1.67 12.53
N VAL A 75 -4.05 0.74 13.32
CA VAL A 75 -3.31 0.06 14.40
C VAL A 75 -2.14 -0.80 13.91
N ALA A 76 -2.19 -1.25 12.65
CA ALA A 76 -1.14 -2.04 12.01
C ALA A 76 -0.12 -1.16 11.26
N VAL A 77 -0.45 0.10 10.99
CA VAL A 77 0.43 1.03 10.27
C VAL A 77 1.54 1.52 11.19
N VAL A 78 2.78 1.24 10.81
CA VAL A 78 3.98 1.72 11.51
C VAL A 78 4.34 3.12 11.03
N ALA A 79 4.33 3.35 9.71
CA ALA A 79 4.64 4.66 9.14
C ALA A 79 4.05 4.82 7.73
N ILE A 80 3.75 6.07 7.37
CA ILE A 80 3.41 6.48 6.00
C ILE A 80 4.35 7.62 5.62
N ARG A 81 4.99 7.51 4.46
CA ARG A 81 5.88 8.53 3.90
C ARG A 81 5.36 8.96 2.56
N TYR A 82 5.04 10.24 2.42
CA TYR A 82 4.66 10.82 1.14
C TYR A 82 5.89 10.93 0.24
N LEU A 83 5.79 10.32 -0.94
CA LEU A 83 6.85 10.31 -1.93
C LEU A 83 6.60 11.45 -2.91
N GLN A 84 7.61 12.31 -3.08
CA GLN A 84 7.61 13.28 -4.16
C GLN A 84 8.23 12.64 -5.40
N PRO A 85 7.75 12.97 -6.61
CA PRO A 85 8.50 12.67 -7.83
C PRO A 85 9.93 13.19 -7.65
N ALA A 86 10.92 12.40 -8.04
CA ALA A 86 12.26 12.93 -8.15
C ALA A 86 12.20 14.07 -9.18
N ASP A 87 12.71 15.25 -8.83
CA ASP A 87 13.01 16.26 -9.85
C ASP A 87 13.87 15.59 -10.91
N ASP A 88 13.56 15.81 -12.20
CA ASP A 88 14.26 15.26 -13.36
C ASP A 88 15.76 15.63 -13.33
N LYS A 89 16.54 14.96 -12.48
CA LYS A 89 17.98 14.94 -12.59
C LYS A 89 18.28 13.83 -13.56
N GLU A 90 18.78 14.22 -14.73
CA GLU A 90 19.31 13.31 -15.74
C GLU A 90 20.01 12.14 -15.06
N ILE A 91 19.45 10.94 -15.22
CA ILE A 91 20.19 9.71 -14.94
C ILE A 91 21.23 9.62 -16.06
N VAL A 92 22.37 10.25 -15.84
CA VAL A 92 23.54 10.12 -16.72
C VAL A 92 24.05 8.69 -16.52
N GLY A 93 23.72 7.84 -17.49
CA GLY A 93 24.34 6.51 -17.65
C GLY A 93 25.71 6.60 -18.31
#